data_AF-A0A7V9QJ11-F1
#
_entry.id   AF-A0A7V9QJ11-F1
#
_cell.length_a   1.000
_cell.length_b   1.000
_cell.length_c   1.000
_cell.angle_alpha   90.00
_cell.angle_beta   90.00
_cell.angle_gamma   90.00
#
_symmetry.space_group_name_H-M   'P 1'
#
loop_
_entity.id
_entity.type
_entity.pdbx_description
1 polymer ?
#
loop_
_entity_poly.entity_id
_entity_poly.type
_entity_poly.pdbx_seq_one_letter_code
_entity_poly.pdbx_strand_id
1 'polypeptide(L)'
;MLRLVRFASLAAALFVMTAAAPAHVKWPPWLSFESPVNPYDRSLDGSVLLVHAATRDGTPTISDVSGSAEGIVNGVRRSIPLKFDATSRPGVFALRKQWANEGTWLLRVSLHETTALVTLDALGRVSGVNITATFAEGRPIPRPVAAREIDSTLTVASAH
;
A
#
# COMPACT_ATOMS: atom_id res chain seq x y z
N MET A 1 50.78 46.11 -50.58
CA MET A 1 49.81 46.99 -49.89
C MET A 1 48.59 46.16 -49.50
N LEU A 2 47.99 46.53 -48.37
CA LEU A 2 47.27 45.69 -47.41
C LEU A 2 45.79 45.39 -47.79
N ARG A 3 45.31 44.24 -47.29
CA ARG A 3 43.97 43.63 -47.29
C ARG A 3 42.76 44.58 -47.24
N LEU A 4 41.62 44.13 -47.79
CA LEU A 4 40.34 44.20 -47.05
C LEU A 4 39.38 43.07 -47.49
N VAL A 5 39.32 42.02 -46.67
CA VAL A 5 38.31 40.96 -46.73
C VAL A 5 37.06 41.48 -46.01
N ARG A 6 35.92 41.48 -46.70
CA ARG A 6 34.62 41.84 -46.11
C ARG A 6 34.15 40.67 -45.24
N PHE A 7 34.14 40.87 -43.93
CA PHE A 7 33.56 39.93 -42.98
C PHE A 7 32.03 40.02 -43.02
N ALA A 8 31.38 38.92 -43.40
CA ALA A 8 29.95 38.72 -43.24
C ALA A 8 29.67 38.32 -41.78
N SER A 9 28.94 39.16 -41.04
CA SER A 9 28.49 38.83 -39.69
C SER A 9 27.12 38.18 -39.77
N LEU A 10 27.08 36.85 -39.75
CA LEU A 10 25.84 36.07 -39.56
C LEU A 10 25.77 35.66 -38.09
N ALA A 11 24.98 36.38 -37.29
CA ALA A 11 24.75 36.05 -35.89
C ALA A 11 23.78 34.86 -35.79
N ALA A 12 24.31 33.67 -35.48
CA ALA A 12 23.49 32.50 -35.16
C ALA A 12 22.97 32.60 -33.73
N ALA A 13 21.66 32.85 -33.57
CA ALA A 13 20.99 32.82 -32.28
C ALA A 13 20.86 31.35 -31.81
N LEU A 14 21.60 30.98 -30.77
CA LEU A 14 21.54 29.66 -30.16
C LEU A 14 20.31 29.60 -29.24
N PHE A 15 19.25 28.95 -29.69
CA PHE A 15 18.07 28.67 -28.87
C PHE A 15 18.41 27.52 -27.91
N VAL A 16 18.72 27.85 -26.66
CA VAL A 16 18.91 26.84 -25.59
C VAL A 16 17.51 26.38 -25.14
N MET A 17 17.06 25.24 -25.65
CA MET A 17 15.90 24.55 -25.08
C MET A 17 16.31 23.91 -23.75
N THR A 18 15.99 24.58 -22.64
CA THR A 18 16.02 23.95 -21.32
C THR A 18 14.87 22.94 -21.24
N ALA A 19 15.20 21.66 -21.43
CA ALA A 19 14.27 20.58 -21.12
C ALA A 19 14.00 20.60 -19.60
N ALA A 20 12.83 21.11 -19.21
CA ALA A 20 12.35 20.96 -17.84
C ALA A 20 12.22 19.46 -17.56
N ALA A 21 13.00 18.93 -16.62
CA ALA A 21 12.83 17.56 -16.16
C ALA A 21 11.37 17.37 -15.68
N PRO A 22 10.71 16.25 -16.01
CA PRO A 22 9.33 16.03 -15.62
C PRO A 22 9.23 16.15 -14.10
N ALA A 23 8.31 16.99 -13.62
CA ALA A 23 7.98 17.05 -12.21
C ALA A 23 7.46 15.67 -11.80
N HIS A 24 8.26 14.91 -11.06
CA HIS A 24 7.84 13.64 -10.50
C HIS A 24 6.64 13.87 -9.60
N VAL A 25 5.47 13.34 -9.99
CA VAL A 25 4.27 13.34 -9.15
C VAL A 25 4.61 12.56 -7.88
N LYS A 26 4.71 13.27 -6.75
CA LYS A 26 4.92 12.65 -5.43
C LYS A 26 3.63 11.95 -5.03
N TRP A 27 3.63 10.62 -5.06
CA TRP A 27 2.53 9.80 -4.55
C TRP A 27 2.90 9.21 -3.18
N PRO A 28 1.94 9.09 -2.25
CA PRO A 28 2.19 8.55 -0.91
C PRO A 28 2.39 7.02 -0.96
N PRO A 29 3.06 6.40 0.03
CA PRO A 29 3.15 4.95 0.12
C PRO A 29 1.80 4.28 -0.10
N TRP A 30 1.75 3.22 -0.90
CA TRP A 30 0.49 2.63 -1.33
C TRP A 30 0.42 1.14 -1.02
N LEU A 31 -0.78 0.71 -0.61
CA LEU A 31 -1.12 -0.68 -0.35
C LEU A 31 -2.20 -1.14 -1.32
N SER A 32 -2.02 -2.33 -1.88
CA SER A 32 -3.08 -3.09 -2.54
C SER A 32 -3.01 -4.55 -2.10
N PHE A 33 -4.09 -5.29 -2.32
CA PHE A 33 -4.26 -6.63 -1.76
C PHE A 33 -4.75 -7.60 -2.83
N GLU A 34 -4.19 -8.80 -2.82
CA GLU A 34 -4.61 -9.91 -3.69
C GLU A 34 -5.34 -10.95 -2.84
N SER A 35 -6.61 -11.21 -3.16
CA SER A 35 -7.39 -12.31 -2.59
C SER A 35 -8.50 -12.73 -3.57
N PRO A 36 -8.76 -14.04 -3.76
CA PRO A 36 -7.99 -15.15 -3.23
C PRO A 36 -6.58 -15.22 -3.83
N VAL A 37 -5.63 -15.74 -3.06
CA VAL A 37 -4.26 -16.00 -3.54
C VAL A 37 -4.31 -17.11 -4.60
N ASN A 38 -3.52 -16.98 -5.67
CA ASN A 38 -3.46 -17.98 -6.74
C ASN A 38 -3.14 -19.39 -6.17
N PRO A 39 -4.08 -20.36 -6.23
CA PRO A 39 -3.89 -21.68 -5.63
C PRO A 39 -2.88 -22.56 -6.39
N TYR A 40 -2.44 -22.16 -7.58
CA TYR A 40 -1.43 -22.88 -8.35
C TYR A 40 0.00 -22.43 -8.03
N ASP A 41 0.18 -21.34 -7.28
CA ASP A 41 1.49 -20.94 -6.78
C ASP A 41 1.79 -21.63 -5.45
N ARG A 42 2.48 -22.78 -5.53
CA ARG A 42 2.85 -23.60 -4.37
C ARG A 42 3.74 -22.87 -3.36
N SER A 43 4.47 -21.84 -3.78
CA SER A 43 5.30 -21.06 -2.85
C SER A 43 4.47 -20.22 -1.87
N LEU A 44 3.19 -20.01 -2.19
CA LEU A 44 2.26 -19.21 -1.42
C LEU A 44 1.22 -20.06 -0.68
N ASP A 45 1.40 -21.38 -0.61
CA ASP A 45 0.50 -22.30 0.08
C ASP A 45 0.21 -21.82 1.52
N GLY A 46 -1.08 -21.84 1.88
CA GLY A 46 -1.60 -21.40 3.18
C GLY A 46 -1.73 -19.89 3.37
N SER A 47 -1.37 -19.08 2.37
CA SER A 47 -1.56 -17.63 2.42
C SER A 47 -3.04 -17.28 2.25
N VAL A 48 -3.55 -16.37 3.07
CA VAL A 48 -4.94 -15.90 2.99
C VAL A 48 -5.08 -14.66 2.12
N LEU A 49 -4.01 -13.87 2.00
CA LEU A 49 -3.90 -12.72 1.10
C LEU A 49 -2.43 -12.40 0.80
N LEU A 50 -2.21 -11.69 -0.29
CA LEU A 50 -0.94 -10.99 -0.55
C LEU A 50 -1.10 -9.50 -0.34
N VAL A 51 -0.09 -8.87 0.25
CA VAL A 51 0.04 -7.43 0.43
C VAL A 51 1.04 -6.91 -0.59
N HIS A 52 0.58 -6.05 -1.49
CA HIS A 52 1.43 -5.36 -2.45
C HIS A 52 1.72 -3.97 -1.88
N ALA A 53 2.98 -3.73 -1.53
CA ALA A 53 3.46 -2.47 -1.00
C ALA A 53 4.28 -1.74 -2.05
N ALA A 54 4.02 -0.45 -2.20
CA ALA A 54 4.78 0.43 -3.06
C ALA A 54 5.20 1.68 -2.30
N THR A 55 6.49 2.03 -2.39
CA THR A 55 7.02 3.32 -1.94
C THR A 55 7.77 3.98 -3.08
N ARG A 56 7.94 5.30 -2.99
CA ARG A 56 8.66 6.06 -4.00
C ARG A 56 10.16 5.82 -3.96
N ASP A 57 10.71 5.65 -2.76
CA ASP A 57 12.14 5.69 -2.51
C ASP A 57 12.80 4.31 -2.64
N GLY A 58 12.05 3.29 -3.08
CA GLY A 58 12.58 1.96 -3.36
C GLY A 58 11.50 0.89 -3.37
N THR A 59 11.94 -0.37 -3.39
CA THR A 59 11.04 -1.49 -3.16
C THR A 59 10.90 -1.71 -1.65
N PRO A 60 9.67 -1.73 -1.09
CA PRO A 60 9.48 -2.03 0.31
C PRO A 60 10.02 -3.41 0.67
N THR A 61 10.55 -3.49 1.88
CA THR A 61 11.02 -4.70 2.53
C THR A 61 10.04 -5.12 3.63
N ILE A 62 10.23 -6.32 4.17
CA ILE A 62 9.33 -6.88 5.18
C ILE A 62 9.25 -6.01 6.44
N SER A 63 10.31 -5.28 6.78
CA SER A 63 10.33 -4.36 7.93
C SER A 63 9.49 -3.10 7.74
N ASP A 64 9.11 -2.78 6.51
CA ASP A 64 8.30 -1.60 6.19
C ASP A 64 6.79 -1.87 6.36
N VAL A 65 6.39 -3.15 6.37
CA VAL A 65 4.99 -3.56 6.51
C VAL A 65 4.74 -4.10 7.92
N SER A 66 3.69 -3.60 8.55
CA SER A 66 3.26 -4.03 9.88
C SER A 66 1.75 -4.20 9.94
N GLY A 67 1.25 -4.82 11.01
CA GLY A 67 -0.18 -4.97 11.16
C GLY A 67 -0.61 -5.73 12.39
N SER A 68 -1.93 -5.77 12.60
CA SER A 68 -2.58 -6.57 13.63
C SER A 68 -3.89 -7.15 13.11
N ALA A 69 -4.22 -8.38 13.52
CA ALA A 69 -5.59 -8.88 13.49
C ALA A 69 -6.32 -8.33 14.71
N GLU A 70 -7.35 -7.54 14.46
CA GLU A 70 -8.21 -6.94 15.48
C GLU A 70 -9.51 -7.74 15.49
N GLY A 71 -9.99 -8.13 16.67
CA GLY A 71 -11.18 -8.94 16.74
C GLY A 71 -11.93 -8.86 18.05
N ILE A 72 -13.11 -9.48 18.05
CA ILE A 72 -13.96 -9.67 19.23
C ILE A 72 -14.18 -11.16 19.39
N VAL A 73 -13.73 -11.71 20.52
CA VAL A 73 -13.86 -13.13 20.86
C VAL A 73 -14.63 -13.21 22.18
N ASN A 74 -15.79 -13.87 22.17
CA ASN A 74 -16.69 -13.96 23.33
C ASN A 74 -17.01 -12.58 23.95
N GLY A 75 -17.25 -11.57 23.10
CA GLY A 75 -17.52 -10.19 23.53
C GLY A 75 -16.30 -9.40 24.02
N VAL A 76 -15.10 -9.99 24.01
CA VAL A 76 -13.87 -9.33 24.47
C VAL A 76 -13.00 -8.93 23.28
N ARG A 77 -12.56 -7.67 23.24
CA ARG A 77 -11.64 -7.18 22.21
C ARG A 77 -10.27 -7.84 22.34
N ARG A 78 -9.72 -8.29 21.21
CA ARG A 78 -8.42 -8.93 21.06
C ARG A 78 -7.64 -8.29 19.92
N SER A 79 -6.32 -8.21 20.08
CA SER A 79 -5.41 -7.75 19.04
C SER A 79 -4.23 -8.72 18.98
N ILE A 80 -3.92 -9.22 17.78
CA ILE A 80 -2.82 -10.15 17.52
C ILE A 80 -1.88 -9.50 16.51
N PRO A 81 -0.61 -9.24 16.84
CA PRO A 81 0.37 -8.75 15.88
C PRO A 81 0.52 -9.71 14.69
N LEU A 82 0.50 -9.20 13.48
CA LEU A 82 0.65 -10.00 12.27
C LEU A 82 2.13 -10.16 11.92
N LYS A 83 2.51 -11.38 11.53
CA LYS A 83 3.76 -11.66 10.83
C LYS A 83 3.49 -11.80 9.34
N PHE A 84 4.28 -11.10 8.54
CA PHE A 84 4.26 -11.21 7.08
C PHE A 84 5.47 -12.04 6.63
N ASP A 85 5.34 -12.71 5.50
CA ASP A 85 6.43 -13.46 4.88
C ASP A 85 6.85 -12.78 3.58
N ALA A 86 8.15 -12.67 3.33
CA ALA A 86 8.66 -12.22 2.05
C ALA A 86 8.32 -13.25 0.96
N THR A 87 8.02 -12.77 -0.24
CA THR A 87 7.81 -13.63 -1.42
C THR A 87 8.96 -13.50 -2.40
N SER A 88 8.96 -14.29 -3.48
CA SER A 88 9.87 -14.11 -4.60
C SER A 88 9.62 -12.82 -5.39
N ARG A 89 8.46 -12.19 -5.20
CA ARG A 89 8.05 -10.95 -5.86
C ARG A 89 8.47 -9.75 -4.99
N PRO A 90 9.35 -8.86 -5.48
CA PRO A 90 9.76 -7.67 -4.72
C PRO A 90 8.55 -6.78 -4.36
N GLY A 91 8.51 -6.30 -3.11
CA GLY A 91 7.40 -5.46 -2.60
C GLY A 91 6.09 -6.21 -2.36
N VAL A 92 6.09 -7.54 -2.45
CA VAL A 92 4.91 -8.37 -2.20
C VAL A 92 5.17 -9.30 -1.02
N PHE A 93 4.24 -9.27 -0.06
CA PHE A 93 4.32 -10.01 1.18
C PHE A 93 3.12 -10.92 1.35
N ALA A 94 3.35 -12.16 1.77
CA ALA A 94 2.30 -13.10 2.07
C ALA A 94 1.85 -12.94 3.52
N LEU A 95 0.55 -13.05 3.76
CA LEU A 95 -0.01 -13.19 5.10
C LEU A 95 -0.68 -14.54 5.23
N ARG A 96 -0.27 -15.31 6.24
CA ARG A 96 -0.93 -16.54 6.66
C ARG A 96 -1.86 -16.25 7.84
N LYS A 97 -2.94 -17.04 7.95
CA LYS A 97 -3.89 -16.91 9.07
C LYS A 97 -3.16 -17.13 10.40
N GLN A 98 -3.31 -16.17 11.30
CA GLN A 98 -2.65 -16.15 12.63
C GLN A 98 -3.64 -15.90 13.78
N TRP A 99 -4.91 -15.68 13.46
CA TRP A 99 -5.99 -15.46 14.41
C TRP A 99 -6.87 -16.70 14.53
N ALA A 100 -7.65 -16.73 15.61
CA ALA A 100 -8.56 -17.82 15.92
C ALA A 100 -9.66 -17.98 14.86
N ASN A 101 -10.28 -19.16 14.80
CA ASN A 101 -11.50 -19.35 14.00
C ASN A 101 -12.71 -18.72 14.69
N GLU A 102 -12.67 -18.65 16.01
CA GLU A 102 -13.71 -18.08 16.85
C GLU A 102 -13.64 -16.55 16.83
N GLY A 103 -14.82 -15.93 16.84
CA GLY A 103 -14.97 -14.48 16.89
C GLY A 103 -14.96 -13.81 15.52
N THR A 104 -15.20 -12.50 15.55
CA THR A 104 -15.16 -11.64 14.35
C THR A 104 -13.81 -10.96 14.28
N TRP A 105 -13.18 -10.97 13.11
CA TRP A 105 -11.84 -10.43 12.90
C TRP A 105 -11.79 -9.51 11.68
N LEU A 106 -10.94 -8.50 11.78
CA LEU A 106 -10.45 -7.70 10.66
C LEU A 106 -8.94 -7.58 10.74
N LEU A 107 -8.29 -7.21 9.64
CA LEU A 107 -6.85 -6.99 9.59
C LEU A 107 -6.57 -5.52 9.41
N ARG A 108 -5.75 -4.96 10.28
CA ARG A 108 -5.14 -3.64 10.10
C ARG A 108 -3.74 -3.84 9.54
N VAL A 109 -3.47 -3.35 8.35
CA VAL A 109 -2.17 -3.45 7.69
C VAL A 109 -1.64 -2.05 7.41
N SER A 110 -0.39 -1.79 7.73
CA SER A 110 0.22 -0.47 7.64
C SER A 110 1.55 -0.52 6.87
N LEU A 111 1.78 0.51 6.07
CA LEU A 111 3.02 0.83 5.38
C LEU A 111 3.28 2.32 5.60
N HIS A 112 4.25 2.65 6.46
CA HIS A 112 4.45 4.02 6.96
C HIS A 112 3.12 4.63 7.47
N GLU A 113 2.68 5.77 6.93
CA GLU A 113 1.43 6.44 7.26
C GLU A 113 0.16 5.82 6.63
N THR A 114 0.33 4.95 5.63
CA THR A 114 -0.79 4.32 4.92
C THR A 114 -1.31 3.13 5.68
N THR A 115 -2.58 3.14 6.05
CA THR A 115 -3.22 2.02 6.76
C THR A 115 -4.43 1.51 6.00
N ALA A 116 -4.52 0.19 5.85
CA ALA A 116 -5.68 -0.49 5.31
C ALA A 116 -6.42 -1.25 6.42
N LEU A 117 -7.75 -1.27 6.32
CA LEU A 117 -8.59 -2.25 7.01
C LEU A 117 -9.05 -3.29 5.99
N VAL A 118 -8.74 -4.56 6.26
CA VAL A 118 -9.19 -5.71 5.47
C VAL A 118 -10.26 -6.42 6.28
N THR A 119 -11.49 -6.42 5.79
CA THR A 119 -12.60 -7.13 6.44
C THR A 119 -12.59 -8.59 6.02
N LEU A 120 -12.95 -9.46 6.98
CA LEU A 120 -13.04 -10.89 6.75
C LEU A 120 -14.51 -11.34 6.86
N ASP A 121 -14.88 -12.38 6.11
CA ASP A 121 -16.14 -13.09 6.31
C ASP A 121 -16.03 -14.11 7.46
N ALA A 122 -17.15 -14.77 7.78
CA ALA A 122 -17.21 -15.81 8.82
C ALA A 122 -16.29 -17.02 8.57
N LEU A 123 -15.84 -17.24 7.32
CA LEU A 123 -14.90 -18.28 6.94
C LEU A 123 -13.44 -17.79 7.00
N GLY A 124 -13.21 -16.51 7.33
CA GLY A 124 -11.90 -15.88 7.38
C GLY A 124 -11.35 -15.50 6.01
N ARG A 125 -12.19 -15.41 4.97
CA ARG A 125 -11.82 -14.94 3.63
C ARG A 125 -11.96 -13.42 3.56
N VAL A 126 -11.19 -12.78 2.69
CA VAL A 126 -11.28 -11.33 2.48
C VAL A 126 -12.64 -11.00 1.86
N SER A 127 -13.43 -10.18 2.56
CA SER A 127 -14.73 -9.68 2.09
C SER A 127 -14.67 -8.25 1.59
N GLY A 128 -13.63 -7.49 1.99
CA GLY A 128 -13.48 -6.10 1.61
C GLY A 128 -12.13 -5.52 2.04
N VAL A 129 -11.73 -4.46 1.37
CA VAL A 129 -10.51 -3.71 1.65
C VAL A 129 -10.84 -2.22 1.61
N ASN A 130 -10.45 -1.50 2.67
CA ASN A 130 -10.57 -0.06 2.75
C ASN A 130 -9.19 0.54 3.05
N ILE A 131 -8.61 1.28 2.09
CA ILE A 131 -7.41 2.08 2.34
C ILE A 131 -7.85 3.36 3.04
N THR A 132 -7.39 3.53 4.27
CA THR A 132 -7.76 4.66 5.12
C THR A 132 -7.11 5.92 4.58
N ALA A 133 -7.91 6.77 3.95
CA ALA A 133 -7.47 8.02 3.37
C ALA A 133 -8.45 9.16 3.67
N THR A 134 -7.94 10.37 3.73
CA THR A 134 -8.74 11.60 3.65
C THR A 134 -8.73 12.09 2.21
N PHE A 135 -9.85 12.57 1.70
CA PHE A 135 -9.89 13.19 0.38
C PHE A 135 -9.56 14.69 0.51
N ALA A 136 -8.48 15.12 -0.15
CA ALA A 136 -8.13 16.52 -0.28
C ALA A 136 -7.66 16.78 -1.72
N GLU A 137 -8.05 17.93 -2.28
CA GLU A 137 -7.69 18.32 -3.66
C GLU A 137 -8.00 17.25 -4.72
N GLY A 138 -9.09 16.48 -4.53
CA GLY A 138 -9.50 15.43 -5.45
C GLY A 138 -8.63 14.15 -5.42
N ARG A 139 -7.74 14.00 -4.42
CA ARG A 139 -6.87 12.83 -4.27
C ARG A 139 -7.02 12.19 -2.89
N PRO A 140 -6.92 10.86 -2.78
CA PRO A 140 -6.83 10.19 -1.48
C PRO A 140 -5.44 10.43 -0.88
N ILE A 141 -5.41 10.99 0.34
CA ILE A 141 -4.22 11.15 1.16
C ILE A 141 -4.29 10.11 2.29
N PRO A 142 -3.40 9.10 2.30
CA PRO A 142 -3.39 8.09 3.33
C PRO A 142 -3.21 8.67 4.73
N ARG A 143 -3.83 8.00 5.71
CA ARG A 143 -3.69 8.36 7.11
C ARG A 143 -3.70 7.11 8.00
N PRO A 144 -3.23 7.23 9.25
CA PRO A 144 -3.46 6.23 10.27
C PRO A 144 -4.97 6.01 10.53
N VAL A 145 -5.33 4.79 10.89
CA VAL A 145 -6.68 4.43 11.31
C VAL A 145 -6.88 4.69 12.81
N ALA A 146 -7.99 5.32 13.20
CA ALA A 146 -8.30 5.54 14.60
C ALA A 146 -8.90 4.27 15.25
N ALA A 147 -8.69 4.09 16.55
CA ALA A 147 -9.25 2.94 17.30
C ALA A 147 -10.78 2.82 17.14
N ARG A 148 -11.50 3.95 17.16
CA ARG A 148 -12.95 3.99 16.96
C ARG A 148 -13.40 3.45 15.60
N GLU A 149 -12.60 3.61 14.55
CA GLU A 149 -12.92 3.12 13.21
C GLU A 149 -12.79 1.60 13.15
N ILE A 150 -11.78 1.05 13.84
CA ILE A 150 -11.62 -0.40 14.03
C ILE A 150 -12.84 -0.95 14.77
N ASP A 151 -13.22 -0.34 15.91
CA ASP A 151 -14.33 -0.79 16.75
C ASP A 151 -15.68 -0.72 16.01
N SER A 152 -15.90 0.34 15.22
CA SER A 152 -17.11 0.49 14.39
C SER A 152 -17.15 -0.57 13.28
N THR A 153 -16.02 -0.83 12.63
CA THR A 153 -15.92 -1.86 11.57
C THR A 153 -16.15 -3.26 12.14
N LEU A 154 -15.60 -3.57 13.31
CA LEU A 154 -15.84 -4.83 14.00
C LEU A 154 -17.31 -5.02 14.37
N THR A 155 -17.97 -3.95 14.82
CA THR A 155 -19.39 -3.98 15.14
C THR A 155 -20.23 -4.36 13.92
N VAL A 156 -19.98 -3.71 12.78
CA VAL A 156 -20.65 -4.03 11.50
C VAL A 156 -20.34 -5.46 11.06
N ALA A 157 -19.07 -5.89 11.13
CA ALA A 157 -18.66 -7.23 10.74
C ALA A 157 -19.27 -8.33 11.63
N SER A 158 -19.60 -8.03 12.89
CA SER A 158 -20.21 -8.98 13.82
C SER A 158 -21.73 -9.14 13.67
N ALA A 159 -22.37 -8.27 12.86
CA ALA A 159 -23.80 -8.28 12.62
C ALA A 159 -24.22 -9.21 11.44
N HIS A 160 -23.23 -9.80 10.75
CA HIS A 160 -23.39 -10.71 9.61
C HIS A 160 -22.89 -12.11 9.97
#